data_AF-A0A3D3A5S8-F1
#
_entry.id   AF-A0A3D3A5S8-F1
#
_cell.length_a   1.000
_cell.length_b   1.000
_cell.length_c   1.000
_cell.angle_alpha   90.00
_cell.angle_beta   90.00
_cell.angle_gamma   90.00
#
_symmetry.space_group_name_H-M   'P 1'
#
loop_
_entity.id
_entity.type
_entity.pdbx_description
1 polymer ?
#
loop_
_entity_poly.entity_id
_entity_poly.type
_entity_poly.pdbx_seq_one_letter_code
_entity_poly.pdbx_strand_id
1 'polypeptide(L)'
;MQTYVTPLTMKRLFFKHAWLVLFLLTSSSWGWAQSGSLVVSGTLKHEETKDRLDNVTVSVLRGGEAFDEIEVDRNGKYFLDLPLRHDYMLVFSAEGLVAKRVAINSANTPEGELPDGFMFDLDMSLFDMMEGFDESIMETPIGIASFVDRSGRIQFDLDHTNDMRRRIDDELDRLADLADDLERAQMRYDNAMEDGERAEARSRWEDARDEYEKALKFKPGDATAQSGLDRANAELDAIRQSEEAEVAAAEAAAAAEAAAAAEEEARRAEEQASRDAAERAAEEAQAAAEAAQAAEAAEAERRAAEEAERQAAEAAAVAQEAQNEQAEADRRASEEEAAASERQAQRAADAEARQAQLDADAAAQQAALDADREARESRQREWEAE
;
A
#
# COMPACT_ATOMS: atom_id res chain seq x y z
N MET A 1 99.72 -58.11 -82.57
CA MET A 1 99.86 -58.49 -81.15
C MET A 1 100.79 -57.49 -80.50
N GLN A 2 100.39 -56.98 -79.33
CA GLN A 2 101.15 -56.21 -78.32
C GLN A 2 102.12 -55.12 -78.80
N THR A 3 101.92 -53.89 -78.29
CA THR A 3 102.93 -53.21 -77.45
C THR A 3 102.33 -51.96 -76.78
N TYR A 4 102.66 -51.81 -75.49
CA TYR A 4 102.52 -50.63 -74.62
C TYR A 4 103.25 -49.40 -75.21
N VAL A 5 102.98 -48.15 -74.75
CA VAL A 5 103.81 -47.34 -73.81
C VAL A 5 103.08 -46.00 -73.46
N THR A 6 103.32 -45.58 -72.21
CA THR A 6 102.98 -44.39 -71.39
C THR A 6 103.53 -43.01 -71.86
N PRO A 7 103.21 -41.89 -71.16
CA PRO A 7 103.08 -40.53 -71.72
C PRO A 7 104.27 -39.58 -71.46
N LEU A 8 104.18 -38.35 -71.98
CA LEU A 8 105.04 -37.21 -71.63
C LEU A 8 104.27 -35.92 -71.35
N THR A 9 104.61 -35.34 -70.21
CA THR A 9 104.30 -34.01 -69.67
C THR A 9 105.01 -32.88 -70.43
N MET A 10 104.44 -31.67 -70.47
CA MET A 10 105.18 -30.43 -70.15
C MET A 10 104.30 -29.18 -69.93
N LYS A 11 104.78 -28.36 -68.99
CA LYS A 11 104.30 -27.09 -68.40
C LYS A 11 104.18 -25.92 -69.39
N ARG A 12 103.32 -24.93 -69.06
CA ARG A 12 103.62 -23.49 -69.25
C ARG A 12 103.07 -22.60 -68.13
N LEU A 13 104.00 -21.97 -67.41
CA LEU A 13 103.80 -20.72 -66.64
C LEU A 13 103.54 -19.57 -67.62
N PHE A 14 102.60 -18.66 -67.35
CA PHE A 14 102.63 -17.21 -67.66
C PHE A 14 101.24 -16.56 -67.40
N PHE A 15 100.83 -16.36 -66.13
CA PHE A 15 99.56 -15.67 -65.82
C PHE A 15 99.53 -15.03 -64.41
N LYS A 16 100.50 -14.17 -64.07
CA LYS A 16 100.57 -13.56 -62.70
C LYS A 16 100.87 -12.06 -62.61
N HIS A 17 100.98 -11.31 -63.70
CA HIS A 17 101.47 -9.92 -63.64
C HIS A 17 100.53 -8.85 -64.23
N ALA A 18 99.31 -9.23 -64.65
CA ALA A 18 98.30 -8.28 -65.14
C ALA A 18 97.29 -7.81 -64.08
N TRP A 19 97.33 -8.37 -62.86
CA TRP A 19 96.34 -8.15 -61.80
C TRP A 19 96.88 -7.33 -60.62
N LEU A 20 97.94 -6.54 -60.85
CA LEU A 20 98.59 -5.72 -59.80
C LEU A 20 98.69 -4.24 -60.18
N VAL A 21 98.38 -3.87 -61.42
CA VAL A 21 98.38 -2.48 -61.91
C VAL A 21 96.96 -1.89 -61.97
N LEU A 22 95.91 -2.73 -62.01
CA LEU A 22 94.51 -2.29 -61.99
C LEU A 22 93.94 -2.12 -60.56
N PHE A 23 94.67 -2.56 -59.52
CA PHE A 23 94.29 -2.42 -58.11
C PHE A 23 94.82 -1.12 -57.47
N LEU A 24 95.60 -0.32 -58.20
CA LEU A 24 96.38 0.80 -57.66
C LEU A 24 95.87 2.19 -58.14
N LEU A 25 94.66 2.26 -58.70
CA LEU A 25 94.09 3.48 -59.27
C LEU A 25 92.64 3.81 -58.83
N THR A 26 92.14 3.17 -57.76
CA THR A 26 90.88 3.56 -57.09
C THR A 26 91.10 4.15 -55.69
N SER A 27 92.36 4.39 -55.30
CA SER A 27 92.71 5.09 -54.05
C SER A 27 92.60 6.61 -54.23
N SER A 28 91.41 7.09 -54.59
CA SER A 28 91.08 8.50 -54.66
C SER A 28 90.20 8.86 -53.47
N SER A 29 90.88 9.21 -52.38
CA SER A 29 90.43 10.22 -51.41
C SER A 29 89.01 10.05 -50.86
N TRP A 30 88.79 9.01 -50.05
CA TRP A 30 88.00 9.27 -48.85
C TRP A 30 88.85 10.17 -47.96
N GLY A 31 88.57 11.48 -48.03
CA GLY A 31 88.97 12.37 -46.96
C GLY A 31 88.21 11.89 -45.73
N TRP A 32 88.91 11.22 -44.82
CA TRP A 32 88.43 11.07 -43.46
C TRP A 32 88.49 12.48 -42.89
N ALA A 33 87.41 13.23 -43.03
CA ALA A 33 87.19 14.34 -42.12
C ALA A 33 87.28 13.70 -40.73
N GLN A 34 88.19 14.18 -39.90
CA GLN A 34 88.14 13.91 -38.47
C GLN A 34 86.84 14.56 -38.00
N SER A 35 85.73 13.83 -38.09
CA SER A 35 84.49 14.24 -37.44
C SER A 35 84.86 14.30 -35.96
N GLY A 36 84.73 15.49 -35.36
CA GLY A 36 84.88 15.62 -33.91
C GLY A 36 84.02 14.57 -33.21
N SER A 37 84.38 14.24 -31.97
CA SER A 37 83.58 13.33 -31.15
C SER A 37 82.51 14.14 -30.40
N LEU A 38 81.30 13.59 -30.30
CA LEU A 38 80.30 13.95 -29.32
C LEU A 38 80.39 12.93 -28.18
N VAL A 39 80.97 13.33 -27.06
CA VAL A 39 81.04 12.47 -25.88
C VAL A 39 79.88 12.79 -24.97
N VAL A 40 79.01 11.82 -24.71
CA VAL A 40 77.90 11.96 -23.76
C VAL A 40 78.21 11.13 -22.53
N SER A 41 78.20 11.74 -21.35
CA SER A 41 78.47 11.02 -20.10
C SER A 41 77.64 11.56 -18.96
N GLY A 42 77.36 10.72 -17.97
CA GLY A 42 76.62 11.16 -16.80
C GLY A 42 76.44 10.04 -15.78
N THR A 43 75.61 10.35 -14.80
CA THR A 43 75.18 9.42 -13.75
C THR A 43 73.68 9.21 -13.77
N LEU A 44 73.27 7.99 -13.45
CA LEU A 44 71.89 7.54 -13.37
C LEU A 44 71.52 7.20 -11.95
N LYS A 45 70.38 7.73 -11.52
CA LYS A 45 69.86 7.55 -10.17
C LYS A 45 68.37 7.29 -10.16
N HIS A 46 67.88 6.67 -9.09
CA HIS A 46 66.47 6.63 -8.81
C HIS A 46 65.97 8.04 -8.44
N GLU A 47 64.81 8.45 -8.95
CA GLU A 47 64.25 9.78 -8.69
C GLU A 47 63.89 9.94 -7.21
N GLU A 48 63.27 8.95 -6.58
CA GLU A 48 62.86 9.07 -5.18
C GLU A 48 64.02 8.78 -4.21
N THR A 49 64.54 7.54 -4.19
CA THR A 49 65.58 7.11 -3.24
C THR A 49 66.94 7.78 -3.44
N LYS A 50 67.19 8.36 -4.63
CA LYS A 50 68.48 8.92 -5.06
C LYS A 50 69.63 7.91 -5.15
N ASP A 51 69.33 6.62 -5.03
CA ASP A 51 70.29 5.53 -5.21
C ASP A 51 70.80 5.50 -6.64
N ARG A 52 72.03 4.99 -6.84
CA ARG A 52 72.60 4.80 -8.17
C ARG A 52 71.92 3.62 -8.85
N LEU A 53 71.64 3.74 -10.14
CA LEU A 53 71.04 2.67 -10.94
C LEU A 53 72.11 2.01 -11.81
N ASP A 54 72.38 0.74 -11.59
CA ASP A 54 73.32 -0.07 -12.37
C ASP A 54 72.64 -1.11 -13.28
N ASN A 55 71.31 -1.14 -13.28
CA ASN A 55 70.47 -2.03 -14.08
C ASN A 55 69.83 -1.32 -15.29
N VAL A 56 70.39 -0.18 -15.71
CA VAL A 56 69.87 0.60 -16.83
C VAL A 56 70.63 0.24 -18.11
N THR A 57 69.86 0.06 -19.19
CA THR A 57 70.37 0.00 -20.57
C THR A 57 70.22 1.38 -21.20
N VAL A 58 71.28 1.86 -21.85
CA VAL A 58 71.25 3.09 -22.65
C VAL A 58 71.37 2.70 -24.13
N SER A 59 70.25 2.73 -24.85
CA SER A 59 70.21 2.47 -26.29
C SER A 59 70.30 3.77 -27.06
N VAL A 60 71.08 3.79 -28.14
CA VAL A 60 71.30 4.97 -29.00
C VAL A 60 70.73 4.70 -30.38
N LEU A 61 69.81 5.54 -30.82
CA LEU A 61 69.36 5.58 -32.20
C LEU A 61 70.04 6.73 -32.94
N ARG A 62 70.52 6.51 -34.16
CA ARG A 62 71.08 7.53 -35.06
C ARG A 62 70.18 7.67 -36.27
N GLY A 63 69.58 8.84 -36.45
CA GLY A 63 68.61 9.07 -37.54
C GLY A 63 67.39 8.13 -37.48
N GLY A 64 67.05 7.64 -36.29
CA GLY A 64 65.94 6.70 -36.06
C GLY A 64 66.30 5.21 -36.15
N GLU A 65 67.52 4.85 -36.55
CA GLU A 65 67.99 3.46 -36.59
C GLU A 65 68.87 3.14 -35.38
N ALA A 66 68.81 1.91 -34.86
CA ALA A 66 69.69 1.48 -33.77
C ALA A 66 71.18 1.63 -34.18
N PHE A 67 71.97 2.26 -33.31
CA PHE A 67 73.37 2.60 -33.58
C PHE A 67 74.33 2.00 -32.55
N ASP A 68 74.02 2.14 -31.26
CA ASP A 68 74.84 1.65 -30.16
C ASP A 68 73.96 1.31 -28.96
N GLU A 69 74.47 0.50 -28.03
CA GLU A 69 73.80 0.15 -26.78
C GLU A 69 74.83 -0.21 -25.71
N ILE A 70 74.64 0.32 -24.50
CA ILE A 70 75.51 0.03 -23.37
C ILE A 70 74.72 -0.29 -22.11
N GLU A 71 75.30 -1.14 -21.27
CA GLU A 71 74.87 -1.32 -19.88
C GLU A 71 75.60 -0.31 -18.97
N VAL A 72 74.89 0.18 -17.98
CA VAL A 72 75.40 1.18 -17.04
C VAL A 72 76.28 0.52 -15.99
N ASP A 73 77.33 1.21 -15.54
CA ASP A 73 78.25 0.61 -14.57
C ASP A 73 77.64 0.50 -13.16
N ARG A 74 78.32 -0.24 -12.26
CA ARG A 74 77.92 -0.43 -10.85
C ARG A 74 77.81 0.86 -10.02
N ASN A 75 78.32 1.97 -10.53
CA ASN A 75 78.23 3.29 -9.90
C ASN A 75 77.17 4.18 -10.57
N GLY A 76 76.35 3.63 -11.45
CA GLY A 76 75.36 4.36 -12.24
C GLY A 76 75.96 5.26 -13.30
N LYS A 77 77.24 5.09 -13.66
CA LYS A 77 77.91 5.91 -14.67
C LYS A 77 77.77 5.29 -16.05
N TYR A 78 77.62 6.15 -17.04
CA TYR A 78 77.63 5.77 -18.44
C TYR A 78 78.49 6.74 -19.25
N PHE A 79 78.99 6.24 -20.38
CA PHE A 79 79.86 6.98 -21.28
C PHE A 79 79.65 6.49 -22.71
N LEU A 80 79.38 7.42 -23.62
CA LEU A 80 79.18 7.19 -25.04
C LEU A 80 80.10 8.11 -25.83
N ASP A 81 80.81 7.56 -26.82
CA ASP A 81 81.65 8.30 -27.76
C ASP A 81 81.01 8.18 -29.15
N LEU A 82 80.30 9.23 -29.56
CA LEU A 82 79.49 9.25 -30.77
C LEU A 82 80.12 10.16 -31.82
N PRO A 83 80.08 9.82 -33.12
CA PRO A 83 80.48 10.76 -34.16
C PRO A 83 79.63 12.03 -34.13
N LEU A 84 80.25 13.22 -34.12
CA LEU A 84 79.55 14.51 -34.22
C LEU A 84 78.87 14.64 -35.61
N ARG A 85 77.91 15.56 -35.73
CA ARG A 85 77.16 15.84 -36.98
C ARG A 85 76.16 14.76 -37.37
N HIS A 86 75.54 14.18 -36.35
CA HIS A 86 74.39 13.29 -36.51
C HIS A 86 73.32 13.61 -35.48
N ASP A 87 72.08 13.19 -35.78
CA ASP A 87 70.97 13.27 -34.84
C ASP A 87 70.85 11.96 -34.08
N TYR A 88 70.92 12.05 -32.76
CA TYR A 88 70.84 10.92 -31.86
C TYR A 88 69.61 10.99 -30.97
N MET A 89 69.04 9.83 -30.66
CA MET A 89 68.08 9.66 -29.58
C MET A 89 68.65 8.64 -28.60
N LEU A 90 68.89 9.08 -27.36
CA LEU A 90 69.29 8.21 -26.26
C LEU A 90 68.02 7.76 -25.53
N VAL A 91 67.89 6.46 -25.30
CA VAL A 91 66.80 5.84 -24.56
C VAL A 91 67.39 5.17 -23.33
N PHE A 92 66.97 5.64 -22.15
CA PHE A 92 67.37 5.10 -20.85
C PHE A 92 66.23 4.22 -20.34
N SER A 93 66.46 2.91 -20.23
CA SER A 93 65.43 1.96 -19.83
C SER A 93 65.95 0.94 -18.81
N ALA A 94 65.11 0.61 -17.83
CA ALA A 94 65.34 -0.47 -16.88
C ALA A 94 64.00 -1.15 -16.56
N GLU A 95 64.05 -2.41 -16.14
CA GLU A 95 62.85 -3.14 -15.72
C GLU A 95 62.21 -2.44 -14.50
N GLY A 96 60.89 -2.25 -14.56
CA GLY A 96 60.11 -1.61 -13.49
C GLY A 96 60.22 -0.08 -13.43
N LEU A 97 61.03 0.56 -14.27
CA LEU A 97 61.18 2.02 -14.31
C LEU A 97 60.64 2.61 -15.63
N VAL A 98 60.15 3.85 -15.57
CA VAL A 98 59.70 4.58 -16.76
C VAL A 98 60.89 4.97 -17.63
N ALA A 99 60.88 4.53 -18.88
CA ALA A 99 61.94 4.84 -19.83
C ALA A 99 61.95 6.33 -20.20
N LYS A 100 63.15 6.92 -20.26
CA LYS A 100 63.35 8.34 -20.62
C LYS A 100 64.11 8.48 -21.93
N ARG A 101 63.76 9.49 -22.73
CA ARG A 101 64.34 9.75 -24.05
C ARG A 101 64.98 11.14 -24.09
N VAL A 102 66.18 11.25 -24.64
CA VAL A 102 66.85 12.54 -24.88
C VAL A 102 67.31 12.61 -26.32
N ALA A 103 66.92 13.67 -27.03
CA ALA A 103 67.36 13.90 -28.40
C ALA A 103 68.56 14.84 -28.41
N ILE A 104 69.59 14.52 -29.20
CA ILE A 104 70.74 15.39 -29.45
C ILE A 104 70.86 15.59 -30.96
N ASN A 105 70.40 16.75 -31.42
CA ASN A 105 70.34 17.13 -32.82
C ASN A 105 71.60 17.90 -33.21
N SER A 106 72.67 17.18 -33.55
CA SER A 106 73.95 17.77 -33.94
C SER A 106 74.20 17.76 -35.44
N ALA A 107 73.32 17.19 -36.27
CA ALA A 107 73.53 17.06 -37.72
C ALA A 107 73.80 18.39 -38.43
N ASN A 108 73.22 19.49 -37.93
CA ASN A 108 73.34 20.82 -38.51
C ASN A 108 74.54 21.64 -37.99
N THR A 109 75.42 21.07 -37.16
CA THR A 109 76.63 21.77 -36.70
C THR A 109 77.50 22.15 -37.92
N PRO A 110 77.84 23.44 -38.14
CA PRO A 110 78.62 23.89 -39.30
C PRO A 110 80.03 23.30 -39.36
N GLU A 111 80.59 23.06 -40.56
CA GLU A 111 81.98 22.62 -40.71
C GLU A 111 82.95 23.62 -40.06
N GLY A 112 83.92 23.10 -39.30
CA GLY A 112 84.88 23.93 -38.54
C GLY A 112 84.43 24.31 -37.13
N GLU A 113 83.15 24.18 -36.79
CA GLU A 113 82.65 24.27 -35.41
C GLU A 113 82.90 22.95 -34.66
N LEU A 114 83.21 23.06 -33.37
CA LEU A 114 83.55 21.94 -32.47
C LEU A 114 84.67 21.03 -33.03
N PRO A 115 85.84 21.58 -33.44
CA PRO A 115 86.91 20.81 -34.09
C PRO A 115 87.55 19.76 -33.16
N ASP A 116 87.59 20.05 -31.86
CA ASP A 116 88.10 19.13 -30.82
C ASP A 116 87.01 18.17 -30.31
N GLY A 117 85.81 18.22 -30.89
CA GLY A 117 84.63 17.55 -30.38
C GLY A 117 83.90 18.34 -29.30
N PHE A 118 82.94 17.70 -28.64
CA PHE A 118 82.09 18.28 -27.63
C PHE A 118 81.75 17.24 -26.56
N MET A 119 81.93 17.62 -25.30
CA MET A 119 81.53 16.83 -24.14
C MET A 119 80.18 17.33 -23.64
N PHE A 120 79.23 16.41 -23.45
CA PHE A 120 77.89 16.70 -22.98
C PHE A 120 77.60 15.92 -21.71
N ASP A 121 77.58 16.65 -20.59
CA ASP A 121 77.25 16.09 -19.28
C ASP A 121 75.73 15.94 -19.16
N LEU A 122 75.26 14.71 -19.04
CA LEU A 122 73.84 14.36 -19.00
C LEU A 122 73.56 13.43 -17.81
N ASP A 123 73.48 14.02 -16.63
CA ASP A 123 72.94 13.34 -15.46
C ASP A 123 71.43 13.15 -15.61
N MET A 124 70.92 11.99 -15.19
CA MET A 124 69.51 11.64 -15.35
C MET A 124 69.01 10.81 -14.17
N SER A 125 67.72 10.93 -13.89
CA SER A 125 67.02 10.13 -12.90
C SER A 125 65.82 9.41 -13.53
N LEU A 126 65.61 8.16 -13.14
CA LEU A 126 64.45 7.35 -13.56
C LEU A 126 63.55 7.11 -12.34
N PHE A 127 62.25 7.00 -12.56
CA PHE A 127 61.25 6.75 -11.51
C PHE A 127 60.47 5.47 -11.82
N ASP A 128 59.87 4.89 -10.79
CA ASP A 128 59.12 3.64 -10.88
C ASP A 128 57.94 3.73 -11.84
N MET A 129 57.65 2.61 -12.51
CA MET A 129 56.44 2.45 -13.30
C MET A 129 55.22 2.50 -12.36
N MET A 130 54.36 3.49 -12.55
CA MET A 130 53.12 3.64 -11.77
C MET A 130 51.92 3.11 -12.56
N GLU A 131 51.06 2.36 -11.88
CA GLU A 131 49.81 1.89 -12.47
C GLU A 131 48.95 3.07 -12.92
N GLY A 132 48.48 3.05 -14.17
CA GLY A 132 47.62 4.09 -14.73
C GLY A 132 48.35 5.34 -15.25
N PHE A 133 49.68 5.40 -15.19
CA PHE A 133 50.48 6.48 -15.78
C PHE A 133 50.38 6.50 -17.30
N ASP A 134 50.15 7.68 -17.89
CA ASP A 134 50.15 7.85 -19.35
C ASP A 134 51.57 7.82 -19.94
N GLU A 135 52.02 6.62 -20.33
CA GLU A 135 53.33 6.39 -20.95
C GLU A 135 53.54 7.15 -22.27
N SER A 136 52.47 7.57 -22.96
CA SER A 136 52.59 8.27 -24.24
C SER A 136 53.32 9.62 -24.11
N ILE A 137 53.29 10.24 -22.92
CA ILE A 137 54.06 11.45 -22.59
C ILE A 137 55.56 11.20 -22.77
N MET A 138 56.02 9.98 -22.49
CA MET A 138 57.43 9.60 -22.49
C MET A 138 57.95 9.19 -23.87
N GLU A 139 57.08 9.01 -24.86
CA GLU A 139 57.48 8.82 -26.26
C GLU A 139 58.13 10.08 -26.84
N THR A 140 57.72 11.26 -26.34
CA THR A 140 58.37 12.54 -26.67
C THR A 140 59.65 12.66 -25.84
N PRO A 141 60.80 13.02 -26.44
CA PRO A 141 62.04 13.19 -25.69
C PRO A 141 61.88 14.27 -24.61
N ILE A 142 62.28 13.95 -23.38
CA ILE A 142 62.15 14.85 -22.23
C ILE A 142 63.12 16.03 -22.29
N GLY A 143 64.18 15.89 -23.07
CA GLY A 143 65.13 16.94 -23.37
C GLY A 143 65.55 16.87 -24.83
N ILE A 144 65.66 18.03 -25.48
CA ILE A 144 66.18 18.16 -26.84
C ILE A 144 67.37 19.10 -26.77
N ALA A 145 68.54 18.61 -27.16
CA ALA A 145 69.74 19.43 -27.30
C ALA A 145 70.02 19.67 -28.78
N SER A 146 70.38 20.89 -29.15
CA SER A 146 70.72 21.24 -30.53
C SER A 146 71.88 22.23 -30.59
N PHE A 147 72.56 22.30 -31.74
CA PHE A 147 73.59 23.31 -31.96
C PHE A 147 72.97 24.70 -32.02
N VAL A 148 73.52 25.65 -31.24
CA VAL A 148 73.07 27.03 -31.20
C VAL A 148 74.16 27.93 -31.78
N ASP A 149 73.91 28.51 -32.95
CA ASP A 149 74.86 29.37 -33.68
C ASP A 149 75.44 30.49 -32.82
N ARG A 150 74.59 31.08 -31.95
CA ARG A 150 74.99 32.19 -31.08
C ARG A 150 76.08 31.81 -30.09
N SER A 151 76.09 30.58 -29.58
CA SER A 151 77.05 30.11 -28.57
C SER A 151 78.14 29.22 -29.15
N GLY A 152 77.99 28.74 -30.39
CA GLY A 152 78.88 27.75 -31.00
C GLY A 152 78.86 26.41 -30.25
N ARG A 153 77.77 26.10 -29.52
CA ARG A 153 77.68 24.93 -28.65
C ARG A 153 76.36 24.21 -28.81
N ILE A 154 76.36 22.92 -28.49
CA ILE A 154 75.14 22.13 -28.34
C ILE A 154 74.56 22.44 -26.96
N GLN A 155 73.29 22.85 -26.90
CA GLN A 155 72.59 23.24 -25.67
C GLN A 155 71.17 22.68 -25.66
N PHE A 156 70.65 22.44 -24.45
CA PHE A 156 69.25 22.07 -24.28
C PHE A 156 68.31 23.21 -24.67
N ASP A 157 67.23 22.83 -25.34
CA ASP A 157 66.00 23.61 -25.39
C ASP A 157 65.33 23.53 -24.01
N LEU A 158 65.60 24.56 -23.20
CA LEU A 158 65.05 24.66 -21.85
C LEU A 158 63.54 24.87 -21.87
N ASP A 159 62.98 25.48 -22.90
CA ASP A 159 61.54 25.70 -23.01
C ASP A 159 60.82 24.37 -23.23
N HIS A 160 61.32 23.56 -24.16
CA HIS A 160 60.83 22.18 -24.39
C HIS A 160 60.99 21.31 -23.13
N THR A 161 62.19 21.36 -22.52
CA THR A 161 62.48 20.55 -21.31
C THR A 161 61.54 20.92 -20.16
N ASN A 162 61.28 22.22 -19.97
CA ASN A 162 60.35 22.70 -18.94
C ASN A 162 58.88 22.36 -19.28
N ASP A 163 58.51 22.33 -20.55
CA ASP A 163 57.17 21.87 -20.97
C ASP A 163 56.95 20.39 -20.70
N MET A 164 57.90 19.55 -21.09
CA MET A 164 57.86 18.11 -20.80
C MET A 164 57.87 17.84 -19.30
N ARG A 165 58.68 18.59 -18.53
CA ARG A 165 58.68 18.50 -17.07
C ARG A 165 57.29 18.80 -16.49
N ARG A 166 56.66 19.91 -16.91
CA ARG A 166 55.31 20.27 -16.45
C ARG A 166 54.29 19.17 -16.77
N ARG A 167 54.32 18.62 -17.99
CA ARG A 167 53.40 17.54 -18.39
C ARG A 167 53.57 16.28 -17.55
N ILE A 168 54.81 15.93 -17.20
CA ILE A 168 55.08 14.79 -16.32
C ILE A 168 54.61 15.10 -14.89
N ASP A 169 54.96 16.27 -14.35
CA ASP A 169 54.55 16.70 -13.00
C ASP A 169 52.99 16.72 -12.89
N ASP A 170 52.29 17.26 -13.89
CA ASP A 170 50.81 17.30 -13.95
C ASP A 170 50.19 15.87 -13.97
N GLU A 171 50.82 14.91 -14.66
CA GLU A 171 50.35 13.52 -14.70
C GLU A 171 50.61 12.79 -13.37
N LEU A 172 51.73 13.08 -12.71
CA LEU A 172 52.02 12.55 -11.38
C LEU A 172 51.02 13.08 -10.35
N ASP A 173 50.71 14.38 -10.41
CA ASP A 173 49.69 15.00 -9.56
C ASP A 173 48.31 14.39 -9.82
N ARG A 174 47.94 14.15 -11.10
CA ARG A 174 46.69 13.45 -11.44
C ARG A 174 46.61 12.06 -10.80
N LEU A 175 47.69 11.30 -10.83
CA LEU A 175 47.74 9.96 -10.24
C LEU A 175 47.63 10.01 -8.71
N ALA A 176 48.32 10.97 -8.08
CA ALA A 176 48.22 11.18 -6.64
C ALA A 176 46.79 11.51 -6.22
N ASP A 177 46.13 12.45 -6.92
CA ASP A 177 44.75 12.82 -6.67
C ASP A 177 43.79 11.64 -6.87
N LEU A 178 44.00 10.84 -7.92
CA LEU A 178 43.20 9.63 -8.17
C LEU A 178 43.37 8.60 -7.06
N ALA A 179 44.60 8.37 -6.58
CA ALA A 179 44.87 7.45 -5.48
C ALA A 179 44.17 7.91 -4.19
N ASP A 180 44.28 9.21 -3.87
CA ASP A 180 43.58 9.85 -2.75
C ASP A 180 42.06 9.69 -2.85
N ASP A 181 41.48 9.90 -4.03
CA ASP A 181 40.04 9.77 -4.27
C ASP A 181 39.57 8.31 -4.12
N LEU A 182 40.36 7.35 -4.61
CA LEU A 182 40.08 5.92 -4.43
C LEU A 182 40.16 5.50 -2.97
N GLU A 183 41.17 5.98 -2.22
CA GLU A 183 41.29 5.71 -0.78
C GLU A 183 40.10 6.31 -0.02
N ARG A 184 39.70 7.55 -0.33
CA ARG A 184 38.54 8.19 0.29
C ARG A 184 37.24 7.48 -0.05
N ALA A 185 37.08 7.00 -1.29
CA ALA A 185 35.93 6.22 -1.72
C ALA A 185 35.87 4.89 -0.95
N GLN A 186 37.01 4.21 -0.80
CA GLN A 186 37.12 2.97 -0.04
C GLN A 186 36.79 3.18 1.44
N MET A 187 37.36 4.20 2.09
CA MET A 187 37.04 4.53 3.48
C MET A 187 35.56 4.86 3.67
N ARG A 188 34.93 5.60 2.74
CA ARG A 188 33.50 5.89 2.79
C ARG A 188 32.64 4.63 2.61
N TYR A 189 33.07 3.73 1.74
CA TYR A 189 32.46 2.42 1.58
C TYR A 189 32.54 1.61 2.88
N ASP A 190 33.72 1.50 3.47
CA ASP A 190 33.94 0.71 4.70
C ASP A 190 33.12 1.26 5.87
N ASN A 191 33.09 2.58 6.05
CA ASN A 191 32.25 3.22 7.07
C ASN A 191 30.76 2.95 6.85
N ALA A 192 30.28 3.05 5.59
CA ALA A 192 28.88 2.78 5.28
C ALA A 192 28.51 1.31 5.51
N MET A 193 29.42 0.37 5.21
CA MET A 193 29.22 -1.04 5.51
C MET A 193 29.13 -1.29 7.02
N GLU A 194 30.06 -0.75 7.81
CA GLU A 194 30.04 -0.88 9.27
C GLU A 194 28.78 -0.26 9.88
N ASP A 195 28.38 0.92 9.40
CA ASP A 195 27.19 1.62 9.87
C ASP A 195 25.89 0.86 9.52
N GLY A 196 25.82 0.28 8.31
CA GLY A 196 24.73 -0.58 7.87
C GLY A 196 24.60 -1.85 8.70
N GLU A 197 25.70 -2.57 8.93
CA GLU A 197 25.74 -3.76 9.79
C GLU A 197 25.34 -3.44 11.23
N ARG A 198 25.79 -2.30 11.76
CA ARG A 198 25.46 -1.85 13.12
C ARG A 198 23.99 -1.44 13.25
N ALA A 199 23.40 -0.86 12.21
CA ALA A 199 21.98 -0.55 12.15
C ALA A 199 21.13 -1.83 12.07
N GLU A 200 21.54 -2.80 11.25
CA GLU A 200 20.94 -4.13 11.13
C GLU A 200 20.92 -4.86 12.48
N ALA A 201 22.06 -4.89 13.19
CA ALA A 201 22.18 -5.48 14.52
C ALA A 201 21.29 -4.82 15.59
N ARG A 202 20.82 -3.60 15.34
CA ARG A 202 19.90 -2.85 16.21
C ARG A 202 18.47 -2.86 15.69
N SER A 203 18.18 -3.64 14.66
CA SER A 203 16.88 -3.71 13.96
C SER A 203 16.40 -2.34 13.44
N ARG A 204 17.33 -1.43 13.13
CA ARG A 204 17.05 -0.16 12.47
C ARG A 204 17.13 -0.35 10.97
N TRP A 205 16.13 -1.03 10.41
CA TRP A 205 16.18 -1.52 9.04
C TRP A 205 16.17 -0.40 7.99
N GLU A 206 15.51 0.73 8.26
CA GLU A 206 15.56 1.90 7.37
C GLU A 206 16.96 2.52 7.33
N ASP A 207 17.58 2.74 8.49
CA ASP A 207 18.96 3.21 8.58
C ASP A 207 19.91 2.24 7.86
N ALA A 208 19.75 0.92 8.08
CA ALA A 208 20.57 -0.11 7.45
C ALA A 208 20.46 -0.08 5.92
N ARG A 209 19.24 0.03 5.38
CA ARG A 209 18.98 0.16 3.94
C ARG A 209 19.75 1.35 3.37
N ASP A 210 19.61 2.52 4.00
CA ASP A 210 20.22 3.76 3.53
C ASP A 210 21.76 3.69 3.55
N GLU A 211 22.36 3.06 4.56
CA GLU A 211 23.82 2.88 4.61
C GLU A 211 24.33 1.87 3.57
N TYR A 212 23.66 0.74 3.35
CA TYR A 212 24.05 -0.20 2.29
C TYR A 212 23.90 0.40 0.88
N GLU A 213 22.88 1.23 0.64
CA GLU A 213 22.75 2.00 -0.60
C GLU A 213 23.91 2.99 -0.78
N LYS A 214 24.37 3.65 0.30
CA LYS A 214 25.57 4.52 0.24
C LYS A 214 26.82 3.71 -0.10
N ALA A 215 27.01 2.53 0.51
CA ALA A 215 28.13 1.67 0.19
C ALA A 215 28.15 1.30 -1.31
N LEU A 216 27.00 0.91 -1.87
CA LEU A 216 26.87 0.57 -3.29
C LEU A 216 27.13 1.74 -4.25
N LYS A 217 26.99 3.01 -3.81
CA LYS A 217 27.38 4.18 -4.63
C LYS A 217 28.90 4.29 -4.80
N PHE A 218 29.68 3.88 -3.80
CA PHE A 218 31.15 3.89 -3.86
C PHE A 218 31.71 2.62 -4.49
N LYS A 219 31.04 1.47 -4.30
CA LYS A 219 31.44 0.18 -4.89
C LYS A 219 30.25 -0.52 -5.54
N PRO A 220 29.86 -0.11 -6.77
CA PRO A 220 28.75 -0.72 -7.48
C PRO A 220 28.98 -2.22 -7.73
N GLY A 221 27.96 -3.03 -7.44
CA GLY A 221 28.01 -4.49 -7.63
C GLY A 221 28.69 -5.27 -6.51
N ASP A 222 29.00 -4.64 -5.37
CA ASP A 222 29.47 -5.38 -4.19
C ASP A 222 28.39 -6.34 -3.66
N ALA A 223 28.71 -7.63 -3.62
CA ALA A 223 27.77 -8.68 -3.24
C ALA A 223 27.38 -8.63 -1.76
N THR A 224 28.28 -8.19 -0.88
CA THR A 224 28.04 -8.12 0.56
C THR A 224 27.08 -6.96 0.87
N ALA A 225 27.36 -5.78 0.31
CA ALA A 225 26.49 -4.61 0.43
C ALA A 225 25.09 -4.88 -0.15
N GLN A 226 25.02 -5.52 -1.33
CA GLN A 226 23.75 -5.90 -1.94
C GLN A 226 22.96 -6.88 -1.05
N SER A 227 23.62 -7.90 -0.50
CA SER A 227 22.97 -8.85 0.41
C SER A 227 22.44 -8.16 1.68
N GLY A 228 23.19 -7.20 2.23
CA GLY A 228 22.74 -6.38 3.36
C GLY A 228 21.49 -5.56 3.02
N LEU A 229 21.50 -4.90 1.86
CA LEU A 229 20.35 -4.14 1.36
C LEU A 229 19.10 -5.02 1.18
N ASP A 230 19.27 -6.21 0.60
CA ASP A 230 18.17 -7.17 0.39
C ASP A 230 17.57 -7.65 1.72
N ARG A 231 18.41 -7.94 2.73
CA ARG A 231 17.94 -8.30 4.07
C ARG A 231 17.17 -7.16 4.73
N ALA A 232 17.70 -5.94 4.67
CA ALA A 232 17.05 -4.76 5.26
C ALA A 232 15.67 -4.51 4.63
N ASN A 233 15.56 -4.61 3.30
CA ASN A 233 14.29 -4.45 2.60
C ASN A 233 13.29 -5.56 2.93
N ALA A 234 13.75 -6.82 3.03
CA ALA A 234 12.88 -7.93 3.40
C ALA A 234 12.26 -7.75 4.79
N GLU A 235 13.03 -7.28 5.76
CA GLU A 235 12.54 -7.00 7.12
C GLU A 235 11.59 -5.80 7.16
N LEU A 236 11.87 -4.74 6.40
CA LEU A 236 10.95 -3.60 6.28
C LEU A 236 9.59 -4.02 5.69
N ASP A 237 9.61 -4.85 4.65
CA ASP A 237 8.38 -5.39 4.07
C ASP A 237 7.64 -6.33 5.03
N ALA A 238 8.35 -7.11 5.83
CA ALA A 238 7.76 -7.96 6.86
C ALA A 238 7.10 -7.13 7.97
N ILE A 239 7.76 -6.07 8.44
CA ILE A 239 7.22 -5.12 9.43
C ILE A 239 5.94 -4.48 8.89
N ARG A 240 5.98 -3.95 7.66
CA ARG A 240 4.81 -3.34 7.03
C ARG A 240 3.64 -4.31 6.91
N GLN A 241 3.89 -5.55 6.48
CA GLN A 241 2.85 -6.58 6.42
C GLN A 241 2.29 -6.95 7.79
N SER A 242 3.13 -6.99 8.82
CA SER A 242 2.69 -7.21 10.20
C SER A 242 1.79 -6.08 10.69
N GLU A 243 2.17 -4.83 10.47
CA GLU A 243 1.38 -3.65 10.83
C GLU A 243 0.02 -3.64 10.09
N GLU A 244 0.02 -3.90 8.78
CA GLU A 244 -1.20 -4.02 7.98
C GLU A 244 -2.11 -5.15 8.51
N ALA A 245 -1.53 -6.30 8.89
CA ALA A 245 -2.27 -7.42 9.45
C ALA A 245 -2.85 -7.11 10.85
N GLU A 246 -2.11 -6.40 11.71
CA GLU A 246 -2.60 -5.97 13.02
C GLU A 246 -3.78 -5.01 12.89
N VAL A 247 -3.70 -4.04 11.97
CA VAL A 247 -4.82 -3.13 11.69
C VAL A 247 -6.04 -3.91 11.19
N ALA A 248 -5.87 -4.82 10.23
CA ALA A 248 -6.96 -5.64 9.71
C ALA A 248 -7.59 -6.52 10.80
N ALA A 249 -6.78 -7.07 11.71
CA ALA A 249 -7.27 -7.85 12.84
C ALA A 249 -8.07 -7.00 13.84
N ALA A 250 -7.61 -5.77 14.13
CA ALA A 250 -8.32 -4.84 14.99
C ALA A 250 -9.67 -4.41 14.38
N GLU A 251 -9.71 -4.13 13.08
CA GLU A 251 -10.95 -3.81 12.36
C GLU A 251 -11.94 -4.99 12.37
N ALA A 252 -11.45 -6.22 12.13
CA ALA A 252 -12.27 -7.41 12.19
C ALA A 252 -12.85 -7.67 13.60
N ALA A 253 -12.05 -7.45 14.64
CA ALA A 253 -12.50 -7.57 16.03
C ALA A 253 -13.60 -6.55 16.37
N ALA A 254 -13.41 -5.28 15.96
CA ALA A 254 -14.42 -4.23 16.15
C ALA A 254 -15.72 -4.53 15.38
N ALA A 255 -15.62 -5.05 14.15
CA ALA A 255 -16.78 -5.47 13.37
C ALA A 255 -17.53 -6.65 14.03
N ALA A 256 -16.80 -7.62 14.59
CA ALA A 256 -17.39 -8.74 15.32
C ALA A 256 -18.11 -8.30 16.60
N GLU A 257 -17.52 -7.36 17.35
CA GLU A 257 -18.14 -6.78 18.55
C GLU A 257 -19.41 -5.99 18.19
N ALA A 258 -19.38 -5.20 17.12
CA ALA A 258 -20.55 -4.48 16.62
C ALA A 258 -21.67 -5.43 16.16
N ALA A 259 -21.32 -6.52 15.47
CA ALA A 259 -22.28 -7.54 15.06
C ALA A 259 -22.93 -8.24 16.27
N ALA A 260 -22.14 -8.60 17.29
CA ALA A 260 -22.65 -9.19 18.52
C ALA A 260 -23.57 -8.24 19.30
N ALA A 261 -23.23 -6.94 19.36
CA ALA A 261 -24.07 -5.92 19.97
C ALA A 261 -25.41 -5.74 19.21
N ALA A 262 -25.36 -5.74 17.88
CA ALA A 262 -26.58 -5.67 17.05
C ALA A 262 -27.47 -6.91 17.21
N GLU A 263 -26.88 -8.11 17.34
CA GLU A 263 -27.62 -9.35 17.61
C GLU A 263 -28.27 -9.33 19.01
N GLU A 264 -27.54 -8.87 20.03
CA GLU A 264 -28.06 -8.67 21.39
C GLU A 264 -29.21 -7.65 21.41
N GLU A 265 -29.08 -6.54 20.68
CA GLU A 265 -30.13 -5.51 20.54
C GLU A 265 -31.36 -6.07 19.81
N ALA A 266 -31.17 -6.82 18.72
CA ALA A 266 -32.26 -7.47 18.00
C ALA A 266 -33.00 -8.48 18.89
N ARG A 267 -32.29 -9.30 19.68
CA ARG A 267 -32.89 -10.23 20.64
C ARG A 267 -33.71 -9.48 21.70
N ARG A 268 -33.18 -8.38 22.24
CA ARG A 268 -33.92 -7.54 23.21
C ARG A 268 -35.17 -6.92 22.60
N ALA A 269 -35.09 -6.46 21.35
CA ALA A 269 -36.24 -5.91 20.64
C ALA A 269 -37.32 -6.97 20.40
N GLU A 270 -36.93 -8.20 20.04
CA GLU A 270 -37.86 -9.33 19.86
C GLU A 270 -38.51 -9.75 21.19
N GLU A 271 -37.73 -9.87 22.27
CA GLU A 271 -38.26 -10.15 23.61
C GLU A 271 -39.24 -9.06 24.06
N GLN A 272 -38.92 -7.80 23.82
CA GLN A 272 -39.80 -6.69 24.18
C GLN A 272 -41.08 -6.70 23.33
N ALA A 273 -40.97 -6.91 22.03
CA ALA A 273 -42.15 -7.06 21.15
C ALA A 273 -43.05 -8.23 21.58
N SER A 274 -42.45 -9.35 22.02
CA SER A 274 -43.20 -10.49 22.55
C SER A 274 -43.90 -10.15 23.88
N ARG A 275 -43.26 -9.39 24.77
CA ARG A 275 -43.87 -8.94 26.03
C ARG A 275 -45.03 -7.99 25.77
N ASP A 276 -44.83 -6.98 24.92
CA ASP A 276 -45.85 -6.01 24.56
C ASP A 276 -47.07 -6.68 23.89
N ALA A 277 -46.83 -7.72 23.06
CA ALA A 277 -47.90 -8.50 22.46
C ALA A 277 -48.66 -9.34 23.48
N ALA A 278 -47.96 -9.97 24.44
CA ALA A 278 -48.58 -10.73 25.52
C ALA A 278 -49.39 -9.82 26.46
N GLU A 279 -48.89 -8.62 26.76
CA GLU A 279 -49.58 -7.63 27.58
C GLU A 279 -50.86 -7.14 26.90
N ARG A 280 -50.80 -6.79 25.60
CA ARG A 280 -52.01 -6.48 24.80
C ARG A 280 -53.01 -7.63 24.77
N ALA A 281 -52.55 -8.86 24.57
CA ALA A 281 -53.44 -10.02 24.59
C ALA A 281 -54.10 -10.24 25.96
N ALA A 282 -53.39 -9.95 27.05
CA ALA A 282 -53.95 -10.01 28.41
C ALA A 282 -54.98 -8.90 28.65
N GLU A 283 -54.71 -7.67 28.20
CA GLU A 283 -55.67 -6.55 28.26
C GLU A 283 -56.94 -6.85 27.44
N GLU A 284 -56.79 -7.37 26.21
CA GLU A 284 -57.91 -7.78 25.37
C GLU A 284 -58.73 -8.91 26.01
N ALA A 285 -58.06 -9.90 26.60
CA ALA A 285 -58.73 -10.99 27.31
C ALA A 285 -59.49 -10.51 28.55
N GLN A 286 -58.92 -9.56 29.30
CA GLN A 286 -59.58 -8.94 30.44
C GLN A 286 -60.80 -8.13 29.99
N ALA A 287 -60.68 -7.31 28.96
CA ALA A 287 -61.79 -6.54 28.40
C ALA A 287 -62.92 -7.46 27.88
N ALA A 288 -62.57 -8.59 27.24
CA ALA A 288 -63.54 -9.60 26.83
C ALA A 288 -64.24 -10.27 28.01
N ALA A 289 -63.51 -10.56 29.09
CA ALA A 289 -64.09 -11.12 30.31
C ALA A 289 -65.04 -10.13 31.01
N GLU A 290 -64.65 -8.86 31.11
CA GLU A 290 -65.50 -7.79 31.65
C GLU A 290 -66.76 -7.58 30.79
N ALA A 291 -66.63 -7.60 29.47
CA ALA A 291 -67.77 -7.52 28.54
C ALA A 291 -68.71 -8.73 28.68
N ALA A 292 -68.17 -9.93 28.86
CA ALA A 292 -68.97 -11.14 29.11
C ALA A 292 -69.73 -11.05 30.44
N GLN A 293 -69.09 -10.58 31.51
CA GLN A 293 -69.75 -10.36 32.80
C GLN A 293 -70.86 -9.29 32.68
N ALA A 294 -70.60 -8.19 31.96
CA ALA A 294 -71.60 -7.16 31.72
C ALA A 294 -72.80 -7.68 30.91
N ALA A 295 -72.55 -8.52 29.89
CA ALA A 295 -73.59 -9.17 29.11
C ALA A 295 -74.44 -10.14 29.96
N GLU A 296 -73.79 -10.93 30.83
CA GLU A 296 -74.48 -11.84 31.75
C GLU A 296 -75.34 -11.07 32.78
N ALA A 297 -74.82 -9.95 33.31
CA ALA A 297 -75.56 -9.07 34.19
C ALA A 297 -76.77 -8.43 33.49
N ALA A 298 -76.59 -7.94 32.25
CA ALA A 298 -77.68 -7.37 31.45
C ALA A 298 -78.74 -8.41 31.11
N GLU A 299 -78.35 -9.66 30.83
CA GLU A 299 -79.29 -10.75 30.62
C GLU A 299 -80.04 -11.11 31.90
N ALA A 300 -79.37 -11.12 33.06
CA ALA A 300 -80.02 -11.32 34.35
C ALA A 300 -81.02 -10.21 34.67
N GLU A 301 -80.68 -8.95 34.42
CA GLU A 301 -81.60 -7.82 34.54
C GLU A 301 -82.80 -7.94 33.60
N ARG A 302 -82.58 -8.33 32.33
CA ARG A 302 -83.68 -8.55 31.38
C ARG A 302 -84.61 -9.66 31.86
N ARG A 303 -84.08 -10.78 32.33
CA ARG A 303 -84.89 -11.88 32.90
C ARG A 303 -85.66 -11.43 34.12
N ALA A 304 -85.05 -10.64 35.02
CA ALA A 304 -85.73 -10.09 36.18
C ALA A 304 -86.84 -9.10 35.79
N ALA A 305 -86.62 -8.29 34.75
CA ALA A 305 -87.63 -7.38 34.20
C ALA A 305 -88.80 -8.13 33.55
N GLU A 306 -88.52 -9.16 32.74
CA GLU A 306 -89.55 -10.03 32.15
C GLU A 306 -90.37 -10.75 33.24
N GLU A 307 -89.73 -11.22 34.31
CA GLU A 307 -90.42 -11.85 35.45
C GLU A 307 -91.27 -10.84 36.23
N ALA A 308 -90.76 -9.62 36.47
CA ALA A 308 -91.52 -8.55 37.11
C ALA A 308 -92.72 -8.10 36.26
N GLU A 309 -92.56 -8.01 34.94
CA GLU A 309 -93.66 -7.69 34.02
C GLU A 309 -94.73 -8.80 34.01
N ARG A 310 -94.30 -10.06 34.03
CA ARG A 310 -95.22 -11.20 34.15
C ARG A 310 -96.00 -11.17 35.47
N GLN A 311 -95.33 -10.91 36.59
CA GLN A 311 -95.99 -10.76 37.90
C GLN A 311 -96.96 -9.58 37.91
N ALA A 312 -96.60 -8.45 37.30
CA ALA A 312 -97.47 -7.29 37.17
C ALA A 312 -98.70 -7.59 36.30
N ALA A 313 -98.53 -8.32 35.19
CA ALA A 313 -99.63 -8.75 34.34
C ALA A 313 -100.57 -9.74 35.04
N GLU A 314 -100.02 -10.68 35.82
CA GLU A 314 -100.78 -11.63 36.63
C GLU A 314 -101.57 -10.91 37.75
N ALA A 315 -100.94 -9.96 38.44
CA ALA A 315 -101.62 -9.11 39.43
C ALA A 315 -102.71 -8.23 38.79
N ALA A 316 -102.48 -7.69 37.58
CA ALA A 316 -103.48 -6.94 36.84
C ALA A 316 -104.66 -7.82 36.40
N ALA A 317 -104.41 -9.07 36.01
CA ALA A 317 -105.46 -10.04 35.68
C ALA A 317 -106.32 -10.38 36.90
N VAL A 318 -105.71 -10.61 38.07
CA VAL A 318 -106.43 -10.84 39.34
C VAL A 318 -107.25 -9.61 39.74
N ALA A 319 -106.70 -8.39 39.59
CA ALA A 319 -107.42 -7.16 39.87
C ALA A 319 -108.62 -6.96 38.91
N GLN A 320 -108.45 -7.31 37.64
CA GLN A 320 -109.52 -7.28 36.64
C GLN A 320 -110.62 -8.30 36.94
N GLU A 321 -110.25 -9.51 37.38
CA GLU A 321 -111.18 -10.55 37.80
C GLU A 321 -111.99 -10.10 39.03
N ALA A 322 -111.34 -9.51 40.03
CA ALA A 322 -112.01 -8.94 41.20
C ALA A 322 -112.98 -7.80 40.83
N GLN A 323 -112.61 -6.95 39.86
CA GLN A 323 -113.52 -5.92 39.34
C GLN A 323 -114.73 -6.53 38.60
N ASN A 324 -114.53 -7.60 37.83
CA ASN A 324 -115.61 -8.29 37.15
C ASN A 324 -116.55 -8.99 38.15
N GLU A 325 -116.02 -9.62 39.20
CA GLU A 325 -116.81 -10.21 40.28
C GLU A 325 -117.61 -9.15 41.04
N GLN A 326 -117.00 -8.00 41.34
CA GLN A 326 -117.69 -6.87 41.97
C GLN A 326 -118.83 -6.34 41.07
N ALA A 327 -118.58 -6.21 39.77
CA ALA A 327 -119.61 -5.81 38.81
C ALA A 327 -120.74 -6.84 38.68
N GLU A 328 -120.44 -8.14 38.77
CA GLU A 328 -121.47 -9.18 38.84
C GLU A 328 -122.26 -9.13 40.15
N ALA A 329 -121.61 -8.87 41.28
CA ALA A 329 -122.26 -8.73 42.58
C ALA A 329 -123.21 -7.52 42.61
N ASP A 330 -122.79 -6.38 42.06
CA ASP A 330 -123.62 -5.18 41.92
C ASP A 330 -124.82 -5.44 40.99
N ARG A 331 -124.62 -6.18 39.89
CA ARG A 331 -125.72 -6.59 39.01
C ARG A 331 -126.73 -7.46 39.76
N ARG A 332 -126.27 -8.47 40.50
CA ARG A 332 -127.15 -9.35 41.31
C ARG A 332 -127.91 -8.57 42.38
N ALA A 333 -127.26 -7.63 43.05
CA ALA A 333 -127.92 -6.76 44.03
C ALA A 333 -129.04 -5.93 43.37
N SER A 334 -128.79 -5.37 42.18
CA SER A 334 -129.81 -4.61 41.44
C SER A 334 -130.99 -5.48 40.96
N GLU A 335 -130.74 -6.73 40.56
CA GLU A 335 -131.76 -7.70 40.18
C GLU A 335 -132.62 -8.13 41.38
N GLU A 336 -132.00 -8.29 42.56
CA GLU A 336 -132.69 -8.65 43.80
C GLU A 336 -133.55 -7.50 44.34
N GLU A 337 -133.07 -6.25 44.20
CA GLU A 337 -133.85 -5.05 44.50
C GLU A 337 -135.08 -4.90 43.58
N ALA A 338 -134.91 -5.18 42.29
CA ALA A 338 -136.01 -5.20 41.33
C ALA A 338 -137.05 -6.27 41.69
N ALA A 339 -136.60 -7.48 42.05
CA ALA A 339 -137.47 -8.57 42.49
C ALA A 339 -138.18 -8.27 43.82
N ALA A 340 -137.56 -7.52 44.74
CA ALA A 340 -138.18 -7.07 45.97
C ALA A 340 -139.29 -6.02 45.71
N SER A 341 -139.06 -5.10 44.78
CA SER A 341 -140.04 -4.11 44.34
C SER A 341 -141.29 -4.77 43.72
N GLU A 342 -141.11 -5.78 42.87
CA GLU A 342 -142.22 -6.55 42.29
C GLU A 342 -143.05 -7.30 43.35
N ARG A 343 -142.41 -7.93 44.33
CA ARG A 343 -143.12 -8.61 45.44
C ARG A 343 -143.94 -7.62 46.27
N GLN A 344 -143.46 -6.38 46.43
CA GLN A 344 -144.18 -5.34 47.15
C GLN A 344 -145.40 -4.85 46.36
N ALA A 345 -145.27 -4.71 45.04
CA ALA A 345 -146.39 -4.37 44.15
C ALA A 345 -147.48 -5.46 44.14
N GLN A 346 -147.09 -6.75 44.15
CA GLN A 346 -148.05 -7.87 44.25
C GLN A 346 -148.80 -7.89 45.58
N ARG A 347 -148.12 -7.63 46.70
CA ARG A 347 -148.78 -7.55 48.02
C ARG A 347 -149.78 -6.41 48.11
N ALA A 348 -149.51 -5.28 47.46
CA ALA A 348 -150.44 -4.16 47.40
C ALA A 348 -151.70 -4.51 46.57
N ALA A 349 -151.51 -5.18 45.42
CA ALA A 349 -152.61 -5.64 44.58
C ALA A 349 -153.51 -6.69 45.29
N ASP A 350 -152.91 -7.64 46.01
CA ASP A 350 -153.66 -8.64 46.79
C ASP A 350 -154.46 -8.03 47.95
N ALA A 351 -153.96 -6.93 48.54
CA ALA A 351 -154.65 -6.21 49.60
C ALA A 351 -155.87 -5.44 49.07
N GLU A 352 -155.76 -4.79 47.91
CA GLU A 352 -156.87 -4.12 47.23
C GLU A 352 -157.97 -5.10 46.83
N ALA A 353 -157.60 -6.29 46.31
CA ALA A 353 -158.56 -7.32 45.92
C ALA A 353 -159.40 -7.83 47.10
N ARG A 354 -158.79 -7.98 48.29
CA ARG A 354 -159.51 -8.39 49.52
C ARG A 354 -160.47 -7.32 50.02
N GLN A 355 -160.11 -6.04 49.91
CA GLN A 355 -160.97 -4.93 50.35
C GLN A 355 -162.24 -4.86 49.48
N ALA A 356 -162.08 -4.96 48.15
CA ALA A 356 -163.21 -4.96 47.21
C ALA A 356 -164.19 -6.13 47.45
N GLN A 357 -163.67 -7.28 47.90
CA GLN A 357 -164.49 -8.46 48.19
C GLN A 357 -165.30 -8.31 49.48
N LEU A 358 -164.73 -7.69 50.51
CA LEU A 358 -165.45 -7.36 51.75
C LEU A 358 -166.57 -6.35 51.53
N ASP A 359 -166.35 -5.34 50.70
CA ASP A 359 -167.36 -4.33 50.37
C ASP A 359 -168.53 -4.93 49.56
N ALA A 360 -168.25 -5.90 48.68
CA ALA A 360 -169.27 -6.63 47.92
C ALA A 360 -170.15 -7.52 48.82
N ASP A 361 -169.56 -8.21 49.79
CA ASP A 361 -170.29 -9.08 50.73
C ASP A 361 -171.20 -8.27 51.68
N ALA A 362 -170.75 -7.08 52.11
CA ALA A 362 -171.56 -6.16 52.92
C ALA A 362 -172.80 -5.65 52.15
N ALA A 363 -172.64 -5.30 50.87
CA ALA A 363 -173.75 -4.85 50.03
C ALA A 363 -174.80 -5.96 49.79
N ALA A 364 -174.37 -7.21 49.65
CA ALA A 364 -175.26 -8.35 49.46
C ALA A 364 -176.09 -8.67 50.72
N GLN A 365 -175.51 -8.55 51.91
CA GLN A 365 -176.24 -8.74 53.17
C GLN A 365 -177.29 -7.65 53.41
N GLN A 366 -176.98 -6.40 53.05
CA GLN A 366 -177.91 -5.28 53.18
C GLN A 366 -179.15 -5.48 52.30
N ALA A 367 -178.94 -5.89 51.03
CA ALA A 367 -180.03 -6.14 50.09
C ALA A 367 -180.94 -7.32 50.50
N ALA A 368 -180.39 -8.35 51.13
CA ALA A 368 -181.16 -9.49 51.64
C ALA A 368 -182.06 -9.11 52.82
N LEU A 369 -181.60 -8.21 53.68
CA LEU A 369 -182.38 -7.72 54.83
C LEU A 369 -183.54 -6.81 54.39
N ASP A 370 -183.32 -5.97 53.38
CA ASP A 370 -184.37 -5.09 52.85
C ASP A 370 -185.47 -5.89 52.12
N ALA A 371 -185.10 -6.95 51.39
CA ALA A 371 -186.05 -7.84 50.73
C ALA A 371 -186.93 -8.63 51.72
N ASP A 372 -186.38 -9.08 52.86
CA ASP A 372 -187.18 -9.78 53.89
C ASP A 372 -188.14 -8.81 54.60
N ARG A 373 -187.74 -7.54 54.78
CA ARG A 373 -188.62 -6.51 55.35
C ARG A 373 -189.83 -6.25 54.43
N GLU A 374 -189.60 -6.06 53.12
CA GLU A 374 -190.68 -5.81 52.16
C GLU A 374 -191.63 -7.01 52.02
N ALA A 375 -191.11 -8.24 52.05
CA ALA A 375 -191.90 -9.47 51.98
C ALA A 375 -192.74 -9.75 53.23
N ARG A 376 -192.41 -9.14 54.39
CA ARG A 376 -193.26 -9.18 55.59
C ARG A 376 -194.37 -8.16 55.53
N GLU A 377 -194.08 -6.96 55.00
CA GLU A 377 -195.09 -5.91 54.85
C GLU A 377 -196.14 -6.24 53.78
N SER A 378 -195.78 -6.96 52.72
CA SER A 378 -196.74 -7.42 51.70
C SER A 378 -197.69 -8.50 52.21
N ARG A 379 -197.17 -9.52 52.90
CA ARG A 379 -197.98 -10.63 53.45
C ARG A 379 -199.00 -10.19 54.50
N GLN A 380 -198.72 -9.12 55.24
CA GLN A 380 -199.69 -8.62 56.22
C GLN A 380 -200.80 -7.78 55.58
N ARG A 381 -200.56 -7.16 54.43
CA ARG A 381 -201.58 -6.42 53.67
C ARG A 381 -202.51 -7.34 52.87
N GLU A 382 -202.06 -8.53 52.52
CA GLU A 382 -202.85 -9.49 51.74
C GLU A 382 -203.76 -10.39 52.58
N TRP A 383 -203.54 -10.56 53.89
CA TRP A 383 -204.37 -11.50 54.66
C TRP A 383 -205.79 -10.99 54.88
N GLU A 384 -206.07 -9.81 55.46
CA GLU A 384 -207.42 -9.59 56.03
C GLU A 384 -208.21 -8.47 55.35
N ALA A 385 -208.14 -8.49 54.02
CA ALA A 385 -209.13 -7.91 53.11
C ALA A 385 -210.10 -8.98 52.53
N GLU A 386 -210.11 -10.20 53.08
CA GLU A 386 -211.14 -11.27 52.93
C GLU A 386 -211.65 -11.69 54.31
#